data_AF-A0A2X3GY09-F1
#
_entry.id   AF-A0A2X3GY09-F1
#
_cell.length_a   1.000
_cell.length_b   1.000
_cell.length_c   1.000
_cell.angle_alpha   90.00
_cell.angle_beta   90.00
_cell.angle_gamma   90.00
#
_symmetry.space_group_name_H-M   'P 1'
#
loop_
_entity.id
_entity.type
_entity.pdbx_description
1 polymer ?
#
loop_
_entity_poly.entity_id
_entity_poly.type
_entity_poly.pdbx_seq_one_letter_code
_entity_poly.pdbx_strand_id
1 'polypeptide(L)' 'MKYVNLGRSGLKVSRLCLGCMSYGEPERLPQPWSLDEKASRPLIRQALEAGINFLIPANIYSGR' A
#
# COMPACT_ATOMS: atom_id res chain seq x y z
N MET A 1 2.01 -16.92 0.96
CA MET A 1 2.64 -15.82 1.73
C MET A 1 3.26 -16.36 3.02
N LYS A 2 4.37 -15.78 3.52
CA LYS A 2 4.89 -16.03 4.89
C LYS A 2 4.47 -14.88 5.80
N TYR A 3 4.01 -15.18 7.02
CA TYR A 3 3.57 -14.20 8.00
C TYR A 3 4.46 -14.18 9.24
N VAL A 4 4.64 -12.99 9.83
CA VAL A 4 5.46 -12.74 11.02
C VAL A 4 4.68 -11.91 12.04
N ASN A 5 5.10 -11.91 13.30
CA ASN A 5 4.51 -11.04 14.32
C ASN A 5 5.06 -9.62 14.18
N LEU A 6 4.19 -8.61 14.22
CA LEU A 6 4.61 -7.20 14.27
C LEU A 6 5.01 -6.84 15.70
N GLY A 7 6.30 -7.01 16.01
CA GLY A 7 6.83 -6.78 17.36
C GLY A 7 6.09 -7.59 18.41
N ARG A 8 5.63 -6.92 19.48
CA ARG A 8 4.87 -7.52 20.58
C ARG A 8 3.36 -7.24 20.53
N SER A 9 2.85 -6.72 19.41
CA SER A 9 1.45 -6.29 19.27
C SER A 9 0.45 -7.45 19.16
N GLY A 10 0.92 -8.68 18.91
CA GLY A 10 0.06 -9.82 18.60
C GLY A 10 -0.45 -9.86 17.15
N LEU A 11 -0.22 -8.79 16.35
CA LEU A 11 -0.61 -8.75 14.94
C LEU A 11 0.28 -9.65 14.08
N LYS A 12 -0.34 -10.46 13.22
CA LYS A 12 0.32 -11.28 12.18
C LYS A 12 0.27 -10.55 10.84
N VAL A 13 1.43 -10.16 10.33
CA VAL A 13 1.58 -9.40 9.09
C VAL A 13 2.38 -10.19 8.05
N SER A 14 2.13 -9.95 6.77
CA SER A 14 2.92 -10.50 5.67
C SER A 14 4.38 -10.06 5.81
N ARG A 15 5.32 -10.96 5.51
CA ARG A 15 6.77 -10.65 5.63
C ARG A 15 7.23 -9.55 4.66
N LEU A 16 6.45 -9.30 3.62
CA LEU A 16 6.59 -8.16 2.72
C LEU A 16 5.43 -7.19 2.96
N CYS A 17 5.70 -5.90 2.91
CA CYS A 17 4.66 -4.86 2.93
C CYS A 17 4.46 -4.29 1.52
N LEU A 18 3.23 -3.84 1.24
CA LEU A 18 2.95 -2.99 0.09
C LEU A 18 3.15 -1.53 0.49
N GLY A 19 4.16 -0.89 -0.09
CA GLY A 19 4.33 0.56 0.04
C GLY A 19 3.29 1.31 -0.79
N CYS A 20 2.73 2.39 -0.24
CA CYS A 20 1.63 3.12 -0.87
C CYS A 20 2.03 4.50 -1.42
N MET A 21 3.32 4.81 -1.57
CA MET A 21 3.79 6.11 -2.09
C MET A 21 3.35 6.37 -3.54
N SER A 22 3.00 5.33 -4.28
CA SER A 22 2.53 5.41 -5.66
C SER A 22 1.00 5.54 -5.78
N TYR A 23 0.24 5.57 -4.69
CA TYR A 23 -1.23 5.64 -4.73
C TYR A 23 -1.71 6.98 -4.19
N GLY A 24 -2.32 7.80 -5.04
CA GLY A 24 -2.68 9.18 -4.71
C GLY A 24 -3.37 9.92 -5.85
N GLU A 25 -3.45 11.24 -5.77
CA GLU A 25 -4.01 12.11 -6.81
C GLU A 25 -2.87 12.74 -7.65
N PRO A 26 -2.55 12.22 -8.86
CA PRO A 26 -1.37 12.65 -9.63
C PRO A 26 -1.36 14.13 -9.98
N GLU A 27 -2.54 14.72 -10.15
CA GLU A 27 -2.70 16.14 -10.47
C GLU A 27 -2.44 17.06 -9.26
N ARG A 28 -2.41 16.51 -8.04
CA ARG A 28 -2.30 17.28 -6.79
C ARG A 28 -1.03 16.97 -6.00
N LEU A 29 -0.22 16.07 -6.54
CA LEU A 29 0.97 15.54 -5.91
C LEU A 29 2.21 15.92 -6.73
N PRO A 30 3.34 16.23 -6.07
CA PRO A 30 4.60 16.46 -6.77
C PRO A 30 5.19 15.18 -7.41
N GLN A 31 4.60 14.01 -7.15
CA GLN A 31 5.00 12.72 -7.70
C GLN A 31 4.19 12.39 -8.96
N PRO A 32 4.70 12.69 -10.18
CA PRO A 32 3.95 12.47 -11.42
C PRO A 32 3.70 10.99 -11.75
N TRP A 33 4.35 10.07 -11.03
CA TRP A 33 4.19 8.62 -11.17
C TRP A 33 3.14 8.03 -10.22
N SER A 34 2.44 8.87 -9.45
CA SER A 34 1.33 8.38 -8.64
C SER A 34 0.18 7.89 -9.53
N LEU A 35 -0.60 6.97 -8.99
CA LEU A 35 -1.72 6.32 -9.64
C LEU A 35 -3.00 6.72 -8.93
N ASP A 36 -3.99 7.12 -9.72
CA ASP A 36 -5.34 7.38 -9.22
C ASP A 36 -5.98 6.10 -8.64
N GLU A 37 -7.16 6.24 -8.06
CA GLU A 37 -7.88 5.11 -7.46
C GLU A 37 -8.11 3.97 -8.47
N LYS A 38 -8.50 4.30 -9.70
CA LYS A 38 -8.85 3.32 -10.73
C LYS A 38 -7.63 2.52 -11.17
N ALA A 39 -6.50 3.17 -11.37
CA ALA A 39 -5.23 2.56 -11.74
C ALA A 39 -4.57 1.80 -10.58
N SER A 40 -4.79 2.25 -9.33
CA SER A 40 -4.25 1.60 -8.13
C SER A 40 -4.98 0.30 -7.77
N ARG A 41 -6.30 0.25 -7.96
CA ARG A 41 -7.15 -0.91 -7.61
C ARG A 41 -6.64 -2.27 -8.10
N PRO A 42 -6.25 -2.47 -9.38
CA PRO A 42 -5.74 -3.78 -9.83
C PRO A 42 -4.44 -4.19 -9.12
N LEU A 43 -3.54 -3.25 -8.82
CA LEU A 43 -2.27 -3.54 -8.13
C LEU A 43 -2.50 -3.93 -6.68
N ILE A 44 -3.37 -3.18 -5.98
CA ILE A 44 -3.76 -3.50 -4.60
C ILE A 44 -4.46 -4.87 -4.58
N ARG A 45 -5.35 -5.15 -5.54
CA ARG A 45 -6.03 -6.44 -5.65
C ARG A 45 -5.03 -7.58 -5.83
N GLN A 46 -4.07 -7.45 -6.74
CA GLN A 46 -3.03 -8.46 -6.95
C GLN A 46 -2.21 -8.71 -5.68
N ALA A 47 -1.87 -7.65 -4.93
CA ALA A 47 -1.16 -7.78 -3.66
C ALA A 47 -1.98 -8.56 -2.62
N LEU A 48 -3.28 -8.27 -2.51
CA LEU A 48 -4.20 -9.00 -1.63
C LEU A 48 -4.33 -10.46 -2.05
N GLU A 49 -4.49 -10.74 -3.34
CA GLU A 49 -4.56 -12.11 -3.89
C GLU A 49 -3.26 -12.89 -3.67
N ALA A 50 -2.10 -12.22 -3.66
CA ALA A 50 -0.81 -12.81 -3.28
C ALA A 50 -0.65 -13.03 -1.75
N GLY A 51 -1.62 -12.58 -0.95
CA GLY A 51 -1.67 -12.73 0.50
C GLY A 51 -0.98 -11.61 1.29
N ILE A 52 -0.63 -10.48 0.67
CA ILE A 52 -0.16 -9.30 1.40
C ILE A 52 -1.31 -8.74 2.24
N ASN A 53 -1.07 -8.55 3.53
CA ASN A 53 -2.03 -7.90 4.45
C ASN A 53 -1.41 -6.69 5.18
N PHE A 54 -0.17 -6.34 4.85
CA PHE A 54 0.54 -5.22 5.46
C PHE A 54 0.75 -4.10 4.42
N LEU A 55 0.06 -2.98 4.63
CA LEU A 55 0.14 -1.80 3.76
C LEU A 55 0.69 -0.62 4.56
N ILE A 56 1.49 0.22 3.91
CA ILE A 56 2.09 1.41 4.52
C ILE A 56 1.60 2.67 3.79
N PRO A 57 0.42 3.21 4.16
CA PRO A 57 -0.06 4.51 3.71
C PRO A 57 0.57 5.66 4.50
N ALA A 58 0.52 6.87 3.94
CA ALA A 58 0.84 8.10 4.65
C ALA A 58 0.00 9.25 4.08
N ASN A 59 -0.36 10.22 4.92
CA ASN A 59 -1.16 11.38 4.50
C ASN A 59 -0.48 12.17 3.37
N ILE A 60 0.86 12.25 3.37
CA ILE A 60 1.62 12.95 2.32
C ILE A 60 1.49 12.27 0.94
N TYR A 61 0.96 11.05 0.86
CA TYR A 61 0.76 10.33 -0.40
C TYR A 61 -0.63 10.54 -1.02
N SER A 62 -1.61 11.14 -0.34
CA SER A 62 -2.98 11.25 -0.86
C SER A 62 -3.29 12.50 -1.68
N GLY A 63 -2.48 13.56 -1.59
CA GLY A 63 -2.77 14.84 -2.28
C GLY A 63 -3.90 15.64 -1.62
N ARG A 64 -4.27 15.27 -0.39
CA ARG A 64 -5.26 15.89 0.50
C ARG A 64 -4.67 16.07 1.88
#